data_AF-G9F9Y6-F1
#
_entry.id   AF-G9F9Y6-F1
#
_cell.length_a   1.000
_cell.length_b   1.000
_cell.length_c   1.000
_cell.angle_alpha   90.00
_cell.angle_beta   90.00
_cell.angle_gamma   90.00
#
_symmetry.space_group_name_H-M   'P 1'
#
loop_
_entity.id
_entity.type
_entity.pdbx_description
1 polymer ?
#
loop_
_entity_poly.entity_id
_entity_poly.type
_entity_poly.pdbx_seq_one_letter_code
_entity_poly.pdbx_strand_id
1 'polypeptide(L)'
;MSVEAEATCVSNTSEVRRLEAEISALEEENGKLKAMLKSEMRPANCEAHFCKGVLKDGVYEVFPVKNEGAVSAWCDMSASRGGWTVFLKRQQQDHQEDFARPWEEYREGFGSIDAEYWLGLETLHKMTSAAPMTLRLEAMAFDGESRWAEWNTFSVAGSDTQYALTVGNYSSNSTLGDPLTFSRNISGMAFSTLDRDNDKLSLDCVEYYSSGGGWWYASCSDIKPTAPLTSSGRLNTLMTMWWTTSFPQWTSLKEVRFMFRPQERSEFCM
;
A
#
# COMPACT_ATOMS: atom_id res chain seq x y z
N MET A 1 59.13 -30.16 44.04
CA MET A 1 57.85 -29.46 44.25
C MET A 1 57.64 -28.26 43.31
N SER A 2 58.62 -27.82 42.51
CA SER A 2 58.48 -26.60 41.67
C SER A 2 57.95 -26.84 40.25
N VAL A 3 58.26 -27.98 39.63
CA VAL A 3 57.99 -28.19 38.19
C VAL A 3 56.53 -28.54 37.88
N GLU A 4 55.87 -29.33 38.74
CA GLU A 4 54.44 -29.65 38.58
C GLU A 4 53.55 -28.43 38.78
N ALA A 5 53.86 -27.58 39.77
CA ALA A 5 53.09 -26.36 40.03
C ALA A 5 53.18 -25.35 38.88
N GLU A 6 54.36 -25.20 38.26
CA GLU A 6 54.54 -24.37 37.06
C GLU A 6 53.77 -24.94 35.86
N ALA A 7 53.84 -26.25 35.62
CA ALA A 7 53.12 -26.89 34.53
C ALA A 7 51.59 -26.75 34.66
N THR A 8 51.04 -26.91 35.88
CA THR A 8 49.62 -26.69 36.16
C THR A 8 49.21 -25.22 35.99
N CYS A 9 50.04 -24.26 36.40
CA CYS A 9 49.76 -22.83 36.25
C CYS A 9 49.75 -22.39 34.77
N VAL A 10 50.70 -22.89 33.96
CA VAL A 10 50.74 -22.65 32.51
C VAL A 10 49.53 -23.27 31.82
N SER A 11 49.15 -24.49 32.19
CA SER A 11 47.95 -25.17 31.69
C SER A 11 46.69 -24.35 31.97
N ASN A 12 46.48 -23.93 33.23
CA ASN A 12 45.32 -23.13 33.63
C ASN A 12 45.27 -21.77 32.91
N THR A 13 46.42 -21.13 32.69
CA THR A 13 46.50 -19.85 31.95
C THR A 13 46.10 -20.01 30.48
N SER A 14 46.45 -21.14 29.85
CA SER A 14 46.06 -21.43 28.47
C SER A 14 44.56 -21.71 28.31
N GLU A 15 43.95 -22.39 29.29
CA GLU A 15 42.51 -22.64 29.31
C GLU A 15 41.71 -21.35 29.52
N VAL A 16 42.14 -20.48 30.43
CA VAL A 16 41.49 -19.16 30.64
C VAL A 16 41.48 -18.34 29.35
N ARG A 17 42.61 -18.25 28.63
CA ARG A 17 42.67 -17.54 27.34
C ARG A 17 41.76 -18.15 26.29
N ARG A 18 41.61 -19.49 26.28
CA ARG A 18 40.69 -20.18 25.35
C ARG A 18 39.24 -19.81 25.65
N LEU A 19 38.85 -19.86 26.92
CA LEU A 19 37.51 -19.51 27.37
C LEU A 19 37.20 -18.02 27.12
N GLU A 20 38.16 -17.12 27.32
CA GLU A 20 38.01 -15.69 26.99
C GLU A 20 37.74 -15.47 25.49
N ALA A 21 38.45 -16.19 24.61
CA ALA A 21 38.22 -16.13 23.17
C ALA A 21 36.85 -16.71 22.78
N GLU A 22 36.44 -17.83 23.39
CA GLU A 22 35.12 -18.43 23.18
C GLU A 22 33.99 -17.48 23.63
N ILE A 23 34.13 -16.83 24.79
CA ILE A 23 33.17 -15.83 25.29
C ILE A 23 33.06 -14.66 24.31
N SER A 24 34.19 -14.11 23.85
CA SER A 24 34.19 -13.00 22.91
C SER A 24 33.49 -13.34 21.60
N ALA A 25 33.66 -14.56 21.08
CA ALA A 25 32.97 -15.03 19.88
C ALA A 25 31.46 -15.17 20.10
N LEU A 26 31.03 -15.71 21.24
CA LEU A 26 29.62 -15.84 21.61
C LEU A 26 28.95 -14.47 21.79
N GLU A 27 29.65 -13.49 22.35
CA GLU A 27 29.15 -12.12 22.48
C GLU A 27 28.92 -11.47 21.12
N GLU A 28 29.82 -11.69 20.16
CA GLU A 28 29.66 -11.22 18.77
C GLU A 28 28.45 -11.86 18.09
N GLU A 29 28.29 -13.18 18.22
CA GLU A 29 27.15 -13.91 17.65
C GLU A 29 25.82 -13.45 18.28
N ASN A 30 25.78 -13.26 19.60
CA ASN A 30 24.62 -12.72 20.30
C ASN A 30 24.27 -11.30 19.81
N GLY A 31 25.29 -10.47 19.54
CA GLY A 31 25.12 -9.16 18.90
C GLY A 31 24.44 -9.26 17.53
N LYS A 32 24.89 -10.18 16.67
CA LYS A 32 24.30 -10.44 15.35
C LYS A 32 22.85 -10.92 15.46
N LEU A 33 22.58 -11.88 16.34
CA LEU A 33 21.23 -12.41 16.56
C LEU A 33 20.25 -11.34 17.04
N LYS A 34 20.67 -10.47 17.96
CA LYS A 34 19.85 -9.32 18.41
C LYS A 34 19.53 -8.36 17.27
N ALA A 35 20.50 -8.07 16.40
CA ALA A 35 20.27 -7.22 15.23
C ALA A 35 19.30 -7.86 14.23
N MET A 36 19.44 -9.17 13.97
CA MET A 36 18.53 -9.92 13.11
C MET A 36 17.11 -9.93 13.67
N LEU A 37 16.95 -10.18 14.97
CA LEU A 37 15.65 -10.16 15.63
C LEU A 37 14.99 -8.78 15.52
N LYS A 38 15.75 -7.70 15.73
CA LYS A 38 15.24 -6.33 15.58
C LYS A 38 14.79 -6.03 14.14
N SER A 39 15.50 -6.53 13.14
CA SER A 39 15.13 -6.40 11.73
C SER A 39 13.83 -7.16 11.41
N GLU A 40 13.68 -8.36 11.95
CA GLU A 40 12.51 -9.23 11.76
C GLU A 40 11.25 -8.65 12.43
N MET A 41 11.41 -7.92 13.54
CA MET A 41 10.31 -7.28 14.26
C MET A 41 9.83 -5.96 13.62
N ARG A 42 10.36 -5.55 12.46
CA ARG A 42 9.92 -4.31 11.79
C ARG A 42 8.50 -4.45 11.23
N PRO A 43 7.58 -3.47 11.42
CA PRO A 43 6.23 -3.56 10.89
C PRO A 43 6.21 -3.59 9.37
N ALA A 44 5.71 -4.67 8.78
CA ALA A 44 5.71 -4.82 7.32
C ALA A 44 4.69 -3.91 6.61
N ASN A 45 3.63 -3.51 7.30
CA ASN A 45 2.51 -2.71 6.78
C ASN A 45 1.76 -2.04 7.95
N CYS A 46 0.71 -1.29 7.64
CA CYS A 46 -0.11 -0.61 8.64
C CYS A 46 -0.84 -1.56 9.60
N GLU A 47 -1.26 -2.74 9.14
CA GLU A 47 -1.84 -3.79 9.99
C GLU A 47 -0.84 -4.24 11.06
N ALA A 48 0.44 -4.41 10.71
CA ALA A 48 1.48 -4.79 11.67
C ALA A 48 1.74 -3.71 12.73
N HIS A 49 1.58 -2.43 12.40
CA HIS A 49 1.57 -1.35 13.40
C HIS A 49 0.33 -1.43 14.28
N PHE A 50 -0.84 -1.63 13.67
CA PHE A 50 -2.12 -1.75 14.38
C PHE A 50 -2.11 -2.90 15.40
N CYS A 51 -1.61 -4.09 15.04
CA CYS A 51 -1.47 -5.22 15.96
C CYS A 51 -0.53 -4.94 17.14
N LYS A 52 0.36 -3.96 17.02
CA LYS A 52 1.23 -3.51 18.12
C LYS A 52 0.57 -2.46 19.03
N GLY A 53 -0.73 -2.20 18.84
CA GLY A 53 -1.49 -1.23 19.62
C GLY A 53 -1.38 0.21 19.12
N VAL A 54 -0.90 0.43 17.89
CA VAL A 54 -0.89 1.77 17.27
C VAL A 54 -2.28 2.07 16.71
N LEU A 55 -3.00 3.01 17.32
CA LEU A 55 -4.40 3.30 17.00
C LEU A 55 -4.64 4.68 16.38
N LYS A 56 -3.60 5.48 16.17
CA LYS A 56 -3.72 6.85 15.65
C LYS A 56 -3.46 6.85 14.14
N ASP A 57 -4.32 7.51 13.38
CA ASP A 57 -4.10 7.72 11.95
C ASP A 57 -2.87 8.61 11.71
N GLY A 58 -2.13 8.37 10.63
CA GLY A 58 -1.01 9.21 10.23
C GLY A 58 0.02 8.48 9.38
N VAL A 59 1.17 9.13 9.18
CA VAL A 59 2.29 8.57 8.40
C VAL A 59 3.14 7.67 9.27
N TYR A 60 3.41 6.46 8.78
CA TYR A 60 4.28 5.50 9.42
C TYR A 60 5.27 4.91 8.42
N GLU A 61 6.45 4.60 8.92
CA GLU A 61 7.44 3.81 8.20
C GLU A 61 7.02 2.33 8.23
N VAL A 62 6.85 1.73 7.05
CA VAL A 62 6.55 0.31 6.87
C VAL A 62 7.68 -0.37 6.12
N PHE A 63 7.80 -1.69 6.28
CA PHE A 63 8.91 -2.48 5.74
C PHE A 63 8.38 -3.67 4.91
N PRO A 64 7.86 -3.42 3.69
CA PRO A 64 7.21 -4.45 2.87
C PRO A 64 8.10 -5.65 2.56
N VAL A 65 9.41 -5.43 2.38
CA VAL A 65 10.37 -6.46 2.02
C VAL A 65 11.48 -6.54 3.05
N LYS A 66 11.82 -7.77 3.46
CA LYS A 66 12.92 -8.01 4.40
C LYS A 66 14.23 -7.49 3.82
N ASN A 67 15.00 -6.82 4.67
CA ASN A 67 16.32 -6.24 4.33
C ASN A 67 16.28 -5.11 3.27
N GLU A 68 15.12 -4.62 2.88
CA GLU A 68 15.00 -3.37 2.13
C GLU A 68 14.78 -2.17 3.06
N GLY A 69 14.84 -0.98 2.45
CA GLY A 69 14.55 0.30 3.10
C GLY A 69 13.09 0.41 3.54
N ALA A 70 12.84 1.39 4.39
CA ALA A 70 11.48 1.74 4.79
C ALA A 70 10.74 2.45 3.66
N VAL A 71 9.42 2.32 3.67
CA VAL A 71 8.51 3.11 2.84
C VAL A 71 7.58 3.89 3.78
N SER A 72 7.45 5.19 3.57
CA SER A 72 6.46 5.99 4.30
C SER A 72 5.07 5.71 3.71
N ALA A 73 4.09 5.40 4.55
CA ALA A 73 2.71 5.18 4.13
C ALA A 73 1.73 5.83 5.12
N TRP A 74 0.62 6.34 4.61
CA TRP A 74 -0.49 6.75 5.48
C TRP A 74 -1.23 5.50 5.98
N CYS A 75 -1.27 5.34 7.29
CA CYS A 75 -2.04 4.30 7.95
C CYS A 75 -3.34 4.87 8.49
N ASP A 76 -4.45 4.31 8.01
CA ASP A 76 -5.77 4.51 8.59
C ASP A 76 -6.03 3.42 9.63
N MET A 77 -5.93 3.81 10.90
CA MET A 77 -6.09 2.99 12.09
C MET A 77 -7.53 3.06 12.64
N SER A 78 -8.37 3.98 12.13
CA SER A 78 -9.71 4.24 12.64
C SER A 78 -10.81 3.56 11.80
N ALA A 79 -10.66 3.49 10.48
CA ALA A 79 -11.66 2.95 9.57
C ALA A 79 -11.80 1.43 9.68
N SER A 80 -13.03 0.90 9.73
CA SER A 80 -13.35 -0.53 9.60
C SER A 80 -12.38 -1.47 10.36
N ARG A 81 -12.17 -1.22 11.66
CA ARG A 81 -11.24 -1.94 12.55
C ARG A 81 -9.74 -1.68 12.31
N GLY A 82 -9.38 -0.61 11.62
CA GLY A 82 -8.00 -0.12 11.45
C GLY A 82 -7.06 -1.04 10.67
N GLY A 83 -5.80 -0.61 10.60
CA GLY A 83 -4.69 -1.34 9.97
C GLY A 83 -4.62 -1.18 8.45
N TRP A 84 -5.29 -0.18 7.89
CA TRP A 84 -5.33 0.04 6.45
C TRP A 84 -4.13 0.83 5.95
N THR A 85 -3.50 0.34 4.90
CA THR A 85 -2.45 1.07 4.16
C THR A 85 -3.12 1.81 3.01
N VAL A 86 -3.10 3.14 3.02
CA VAL A 86 -3.66 3.95 1.94
C VAL A 86 -2.66 3.99 0.78
N PHE A 87 -3.14 3.88 -0.47
CA PHE A 87 -2.26 4.00 -1.64
C PHE A 87 -2.65 5.08 -2.63
N LEU A 88 -3.90 5.51 -2.60
CA LEU A 88 -4.40 6.66 -3.34
C LEU A 88 -5.28 7.46 -2.41
N LYS A 89 -4.94 8.73 -2.23
CA LYS A 89 -5.75 9.70 -1.49
C LYS A 89 -5.93 10.94 -2.34
N ARG A 90 -7.19 11.31 -2.60
CA ARG A 90 -7.57 12.58 -3.21
C ARG A 90 -8.55 13.30 -2.30
N GLN A 91 -8.41 14.60 -2.19
CA GLN A 91 -9.29 15.42 -1.35
C GLN A 91 -9.31 16.86 -1.86
N GLN A 92 -10.46 17.53 -1.70
CA GLN A 92 -10.55 18.96 -1.99
C GLN A 92 -9.65 19.77 -1.03
N GLN A 93 -8.77 20.58 -1.61
CA GLN A 93 -7.80 21.45 -0.92
C GLN A 93 -7.40 22.62 -1.84
N ASP A 94 -6.70 23.62 -1.31
CA ASP A 94 -6.37 24.86 -2.04
C ASP A 94 -5.48 24.60 -3.26
N HIS A 95 -4.47 23.74 -3.12
CA HIS A 95 -3.59 23.32 -4.19
C HIS A 95 -3.75 21.83 -4.43
N GLN A 96 -4.31 21.48 -5.59
CA GLN A 96 -4.49 20.09 -5.99
C GLN A 96 -3.17 19.50 -6.48
N GLU A 97 -2.90 18.26 -6.10
CA GLU A 97 -1.78 17.50 -6.67
C GLU A 97 -2.09 17.11 -8.13
N ASP A 98 -1.06 17.13 -8.98
CA ASP A 98 -1.20 16.75 -10.38
C ASP A 98 -1.03 15.24 -10.55
N PHE A 99 -2.05 14.58 -11.06
CA PHE A 99 -2.05 13.14 -11.34
C PHE A 99 -1.80 12.84 -12.82
N ALA A 100 -1.66 13.84 -13.69
CA ALA A 100 -1.22 13.66 -15.07
C ALA A 100 0.29 13.41 -15.15
N ARG A 101 0.74 12.32 -14.52
CA ARG A 101 2.15 11.97 -14.34
C ARG A 101 2.61 10.88 -15.34
N PRO A 102 3.91 10.88 -15.71
CA PRO A 102 4.49 9.82 -16.54
C PRO A 102 4.59 8.49 -15.79
N TRP A 103 4.83 7.41 -16.53
CA TRP A 103 4.92 6.04 -16.03
C TRP A 103 5.87 5.87 -14.84
N GLU A 104 7.06 6.48 -14.93
CA GLU A 104 8.10 6.32 -13.92
C GLU A 104 7.70 6.92 -12.57
N GLU A 105 6.99 8.06 -12.58
CA GLU A 105 6.46 8.67 -11.35
C GLU A 105 5.33 7.82 -10.75
N TYR A 106 4.45 7.23 -11.58
CA TYR A 106 3.46 6.27 -11.09
C TYR A 106 4.09 4.99 -10.53
N ARG A 107 5.25 4.57 -11.07
CA ARG A 107 6.00 3.44 -10.54
C ARG A 107 6.56 3.72 -9.15
N GLU A 108 7.16 4.90 -8.96
CA GLU A 108 7.87 5.29 -7.75
C GLU A 108 6.96 5.85 -6.64
N GLY A 109 5.86 6.51 -7.01
CA GLY A 109 5.00 7.24 -6.10
C GLY A 109 5.24 8.76 -6.19
N PHE A 110 4.20 9.53 -5.88
CA PHE A 110 4.26 11.00 -5.92
C PHE A 110 3.20 11.63 -5.01
N GLY A 111 3.30 12.95 -4.86
CA GLY A 111 2.42 13.76 -4.02
C GLY A 111 2.86 13.83 -2.56
N SER A 112 1.98 14.32 -1.71
CA SER A 112 2.22 14.52 -0.29
C SER A 112 1.36 13.55 0.52
N ILE A 113 2.01 12.63 1.25
CA ILE A 113 1.34 11.55 1.99
C ILE A 113 0.28 12.07 2.97
N ASP A 114 0.52 13.22 3.59
CA ASP A 114 -0.44 13.86 4.51
C ASP A 114 -1.65 14.49 3.81
N ALA A 115 -1.55 14.74 2.50
CA ALA A 115 -2.55 15.41 1.67
C ALA A 115 -3.06 14.50 0.54
N GLU A 116 -2.64 14.74 -0.70
CA GLU A 116 -2.96 13.91 -1.86
C GLU A 116 -1.71 13.18 -2.33
N TYR A 117 -1.80 11.87 -2.53
CA TYR A 117 -0.65 11.09 -2.96
C TYR A 117 -1.01 9.78 -3.66
N TRP A 118 -0.01 9.25 -4.33
CA TRP A 118 0.05 7.92 -4.92
C TRP A 118 1.26 7.16 -4.32
N LEU A 119 1.03 5.99 -3.74
CA LEU A 119 2.09 5.22 -3.04
C LEU A 119 3.17 4.65 -3.96
N GLY A 120 2.88 4.48 -5.25
CA GLY A 120 3.79 3.85 -6.22
C GLY A 120 3.42 2.40 -6.53
N LEU A 121 3.45 2.04 -7.81
CA LEU A 121 3.12 0.70 -8.30
C LEU A 121 4.09 -0.37 -7.79
N GLU A 122 5.37 -0.02 -7.63
CA GLU A 122 6.38 -0.97 -7.14
C GLU A 122 6.12 -1.35 -5.68
N THR A 123 5.81 -0.36 -4.84
CA THR A 123 5.38 -0.59 -3.45
C THR A 123 4.11 -1.42 -3.39
N LEU A 124 3.11 -1.09 -4.20
CA LEU A 124 1.85 -1.84 -4.29
C LEU A 124 2.09 -3.30 -4.67
N HIS A 125 2.90 -3.56 -5.68
CA HIS A 125 3.26 -4.90 -6.10
C HIS A 125 3.90 -5.69 -4.95
N LYS A 126 4.95 -5.13 -4.32
CA LYS A 126 5.66 -5.76 -3.21
C LYS A 126 4.73 -6.09 -2.03
N MET A 127 3.92 -5.12 -1.61
CA MET A 127 3.03 -5.30 -0.46
C MET A 127 1.91 -6.29 -0.75
N THR A 128 1.27 -6.19 -1.91
CA THR A 128 0.11 -7.04 -2.25
C THR A 128 0.49 -8.47 -2.67
N SER A 129 1.75 -8.71 -3.03
CA SER A 129 2.26 -10.07 -3.30
C SER A 129 2.60 -10.86 -2.04
N ALA A 130 2.67 -10.20 -0.87
CA ALA A 130 3.12 -10.83 0.37
C ALA A 130 2.05 -11.73 1.03
N ALA A 131 0.77 -11.41 0.84
CA ALA A 131 -0.36 -12.15 1.39
C ALA A 131 -1.65 -11.79 0.62
N PRO A 132 -2.72 -12.60 0.74
CA PRO A 132 -4.04 -12.20 0.25
C PRO A 132 -4.49 -10.88 0.89
N MET A 133 -4.87 -9.91 0.06
CA MET A 133 -5.29 -8.58 0.51
C MET A 133 -6.77 -8.34 0.27
N THR A 134 -7.37 -7.58 1.18
CA THR A 134 -8.66 -6.91 1.00
C THR A 134 -8.41 -5.48 0.54
N LEU A 135 -9.14 -5.03 -0.49
CA LEU A 135 -9.21 -3.64 -0.92
C LEU A 135 -10.44 -2.97 -0.33
N ARG A 136 -10.28 -1.71 0.07
CA ARG A 136 -11.36 -0.82 0.48
C ARG A 136 -11.27 0.49 -0.29
N LEU A 137 -12.42 0.92 -0.80
CA LEU A 137 -12.66 2.22 -1.40
C LEU A 137 -13.57 3.01 -0.47
N GLU A 138 -13.17 4.21 -0.08
CA GLU A 138 -14.03 5.18 0.57
C GLU A 138 -14.16 6.42 -0.29
N ALA A 139 -15.36 6.97 -0.36
CA ALA A 139 -15.67 8.12 -1.19
C ALA A 139 -16.64 9.05 -0.48
N MET A 140 -16.41 10.37 -0.58
CA MET A 140 -17.29 11.41 -0.06
C MET A 140 -17.72 12.33 -1.19
N ALA A 141 -19.03 12.58 -1.31
CA ALA A 141 -19.60 13.54 -2.25
C ALA A 141 -19.57 14.98 -1.69
N PHE A 142 -19.82 15.97 -2.55
CA PHE A 142 -19.80 17.38 -2.15
C PHE A 142 -20.93 17.78 -1.19
N ASP A 143 -22.02 17.02 -1.13
CA ASP A 143 -23.11 17.19 -0.17
C ASP A 143 -22.80 16.57 1.21
N GLY A 144 -21.63 15.95 1.36
CA GLY A 144 -21.16 15.32 2.60
C GLY A 144 -21.56 13.86 2.75
N GLU A 145 -22.33 13.29 1.81
CA GLU A 145 -22.63 11.85 1.86
C GLU A 145 -21.34 11.05 1.65
N SER A 146 -21.12 10.04 2.51
CA SER A 146 -19.93 9.17 2.45
C SER A 146 -20.35 7.71 2.29
N ARG A 147 -19.68 7.02 1.37
CA ARG A 147 -19.93 5.60 1.06
C ARG A 147 -18.62 4.84 0.94
N TRP A 148 -18.73 3.52 1.01
CA TRP A 148 -17.57 2.65 0.90
C TRP A 148 -17.91 1.33 0.21
N ALA A 149 -16.88 0.73 -0.39
CA ALA A 149 -16.93 -0.60 -0.99
C ALA A 149 -15.68 -1.40 -0.60
N GLU A 150 -15.84 -2.72 -0.49
CA GLU A 150 -14.74 -3.65 -0.21
C GLU A 150 -14.72 -4.81 -1.21
N TRP A 151 -13.50 -5.26 -1.55
CA TRP A 151 -13.23 -6.43 -2.38
C TRP A 151 -12.29 -7.35 -1.60
N ASN A 152 -12.66 -8.62 -1.44
CA ASN A 152 -11.87 -9.60 -0.68
C ASN A 152 -10.71 -10.19 -1.51
N THR A 153 -10.42 -9.63 -2.67
CA THR A 153 -9.27 -10.01 -3.49
C THR A 153 -8.70 -8.76 -4.11
N PHE A 154 -7.42 -8.52 -3.83
CA PHE A 154 -6.66 -7.40 -4.36
C PHE A 154 -5.19 -7.78 -4.50
N SER A 155 -4.64 -7.62 -5.70
CA SER A 155 -3.20 -7.64 -5.93
C SER A 155 -2.79 -6.83 -7.14
N VAL A 156 -1.54 -6.40 -7.14
CA VAL A 156 -0.89 -5.72 -8.27
C VAL A 156 0.28 -6.58 -8.71
N ALA A 157 0.30 -6.99 -9.96
CA ALA A 157 1.35 -7.83 -10.53
C ALA A 157 2.66 -7.05 -10.76
N GLY A 158 3.71 -7.73 -11.22
CA GLY A 158 5.02 -7.12 -11.44
C GLY A 158 5.10 -6.28 -12.72
N SER A 159 6.25 -5.65 -12.92
CA SER A 159 6.53 -4.84 -14.12
C SER A 159 6.52 -5.65 -15.43
N ASP A 160 6.75 -6.96 -15.37
CA ASP A 160 6.68 -7.92 -16.48
C ASP A 160 5.28 -8.02 -17.09
N THR A 161 4.26 -7.76 -16.29
CA THR A 161 2.83 -7.70 -16.68
C THR A 161 2.27 -6.29 -16.55
N GLN A 162 3.15 -5.27 -16.60
CA GLN A 162 2.78 -3.86 -16.57
C GLN A 162 1.88 -3.51 -15.37
N TYR A 163 2.20 -4.10 -14.21
CA TYR A 163 1.47 -3.91 -12.96
C TYR A 163 -0.03 -4.22 -13.07
N ALA A 164 -0.38 -5.32 -13.73
CA ALA A 164 -1.78 -5.72 -13.91
C ALA A 164 -2.52 -5.86 -12.57
N LEU A 165 -3.73 -5.28 -12.50
CA LEU A 165 -4.59 -5.34 -11.32
C LEU A 165 -5.33 -6.68 -11.26
N THR A 166 -5.37 -7.31 -10.10
CA THR A 166 -6.38 -8.34 -9.78
C THR A 166 -7.27 -7.80 -8.69
N VAL A 167 -8.56 -7.66 -8.99
CA VAL A 167 -9.58 -7.26 -8.01
C VAL A 167 -10.84 -8.11 -8.18
N GLY A 168 -11.50 -8.47 -7.10
CA GLY A 168 -12.69 -9.33 -7.16
C GLY A 168 -13.28 -9.64 -5.79
N ASN A 169 -14.30 -10.51 -5.77
CA ASN A 169 -15.02 -10.88 -4.55
C ASN A 169 -15.58 -9.65 -3.82
N TYR A 170 -16.35 -8.83 -4.56
CA TYR A 170 -17.05 -7.67 -4.04
C TYR A 170 -17.94 -8.02 -2.84
N SER A 171 -17.83 -7.24 -1.76
CA SER A 171 -18.56 -7.46 -0.52
C SER A 171 -19.99 -6.96 -0.62
N SER A 172 -20.96 -7.81 -0.27
CA SER A 172 -22.39 -7.43 -0.20
C SER A 172 -22.70 -6.44 0.92
N ASN A 173 -21.79 -6.22 1.86
CA ASN A 173 -21.94 -5.24 2.94
C ASN A 173 -21.56 -3.81 2.51
N SER A 174 -21.00 -3.66 1.31
CA SER A 174 -20.64 -2.37 0.73
C SER A 174 -21.85 -1.45 0.56
N THR A 175 -21.64 -0.16 0.75
CA THR A 175 -22.68 0.89 0.65
C THR A 175 -22.59 1.69 -0.65
N LEU A 176 -21.42 1.66 -1.31
CA LEU A 176 -21.19 2.18 -2.64
C LEU A 176 -21.66 1.14 -3.70
N GLY A 177 -21.80 1.55 -4.97
CA GLY A 177 -21.82 0.58 -6.07
C GLY A 177 -20.48 -0.13 -6.23
N ASP A 178 -20.40 -1.10 -7.15
CA ASP A 178 -19.14 -1.75 -7.53
C ASP A 178 -18.56 -1.09 -8.80
N PRO A 179 -17.69 -0.07 -8.67
CA PRO A 179 -17.13 0.64 -9.82
C PRO A 179 -15.94 -0.08 -10.48
N LEU A 180 -15.48 -1.21 -9.94
CA LEU A 180 -14.26 -1.88 -10.42
C LEU A 180 -14.57 -3.16 -11.20
N THR A 181 -15.64 -3.88 -10.85
CA THR A 181 -15.91 -5.20 -11.43
C THR A 181 -17.29 -5.38 -12.04
N PHE A 182 -18.25 -4.47 -11.81
CA PHE A 182 -19.64 -4.67 -12.25
C PHE A 182 -19.89 -4.43 -13.75
N SER A 183 -19.55 -3.24 -14.28
CA SER A 183 -19.81 -2.93 -15.70
C SER A 183 -18.55 -2.91 -16.54
N ARG A 184 -17.57 -2.06 -16.19
CA ARG A 184 -16.25 -2.02 -16.83
C ARG A 184 -15.26 -2.72 -15.92
N ASN A 185 -15.22 -4.04 -16.01
CA ASN A 185 -14.33 -4.85 -15.19
C ASN A 185 -12.86 -4.54 -15.51
N ILE A 186 -12.17 -3.89 -14.56
CA ILE A 186 -10.75 -3.52 -14.68
C ILE A 186 -9.81 -4.62 -14.16
N SER A 187 -10.34 -5.72 -13.63
CA SER A 187 -9.55 -6.87 -13.20
C SER A 187 -8.87 -7.54 -14.40
N GLY A 188 -7.57 -7.83 -14.26
CA GLY A 188 -6.68 -8.34 -15.30
C GLY A 188 -6.17 -7.27 -16.27
N MET A 189 -6.49 -5.99 -16.08
CA MET A 189 -5.99 -4.91 -16.93
C MET A 189 -4.62 -4.44 -16.47
N ALA A 190 -3.74 -4.10 -17.42
CA ALA A 190 -2.47 -3.44 -17.17
C ALA A 190 -2.67 -1.98 -16.75
N PHE A 191 -1.71 -1.41 -16.02
CA PHE A 191 -1.72 0.01 -15.71
C PHE A 191 -1.36 0.81 -16.96
N SER A 192 -1.94 2.01 -17.13
CA SER A 192 -1.59 2.91 -18.25
C SER A 192 -1.43 4.35 -17.77
N THR A 193 -0.54 5.09 -18.45
CA THR A 193 -0.23 6.52 -18.23
C THR A 193 -0.16 7.25 -19.57
N LEU A 194 -0.03 8.57 -19.55
CA LEU A 194 0.00 9.40 -20.77
C LEU A 194 1.09 8.99 -21.76
N ASP A 195 2.24 8.60 -21.24
CA ASP A 195 3.43 8.21 -21.98
C ASP A 195 3.56 6.70 -22.19
N ARG A 196 2.62 5.91 -21.64
CA ARG A 196 2.61 4.45 -21.75
C ARG A 196 1.20 3.89 -21.72
N ASP A 197 0.64 3.75 -22.91
CA ASP A 197 -0.63 3.07 -23.12
C ASP A 197 -0.45 1.55 -23.12
N ASN A 198 -1.11 0.87 -22.18
CA ASN A 198 -1.20 -0.58 -22.12
C ASN A 198 -2.67 -1.04 -22.09
N ASP A 199 -3.62 -0.15 -22.40
CA ASP A 199 -5.01 -0.53 -22.50
C ASP A 199 -5.25 -1.34 -23.78
N LYS A 200 -6.26 -2.22 -23.77
CA LYS A 200 -6.48 -3.19 -24.86
C LYS A 200 -7.30 -2.60 -26.01
N LEU A 201 -7.52 -1.28 -26.05
CA LEU A 201 -8.46 -0.65 -26.97
C LEU A 201 -7.82 0.49 -27.75
N SER A 202 -8.45 0.86 -28.86
CA SER A 202 -7.99 1.92 -29.75
C SER A 202 -8.44 3.32 -29.34
N LEU A 203 -8.89 3.50 -28.10
CA LEU A 203 -9.47 4.73 -27.56
C LEU A 203 -8.60 5.17 -26.39
N ASP A 204 -7.91 6.31 -26.50
CA ASP A 204 -7.01 6.84 -25.46
C ASP A 204 -7.80 7.24 -24.20
N CYS A 205 -8.09 6.26 -23.33
CA CYS A 205 -8.85 6.48 -22.09
C CYS A 205 -8.10 7.40 -21.12
N VAL A 206 -6.77 7.36 -21.16
CA VAL A 206 -5.91 8.23 -20.36
C VAL A 206 -6.12 9.69 -20.76
N GLU A 207 -5.96 10.02 -22.03
CA GLU A 207 -6.06 11.39 -22.55
C GLU A 207 -7.51 11.90 -22.50
N TYR A 208 -8.45 11.17 -23.10
CA TYR A 208 -9.81 11.67 -23.31
C TYR A 208 -10.71 11.54 -22.07
N TYR A 209 -10.58 10.44 -21.32
CA TYR A 209 -11.49 10.16 -20.20
C TYR A 209 -10.96 10.57 -18.85
N SER A 210 -9.64 10.58 -18.65
CA SER A 210 -9.02 10.83 -17.34
C SER A 210 -8.15 12.08 -17.30
N SER A 211 -8.11 12.84 -18.40
CA SER A 211 -7.31 14.08 -18.52
C SER A 211 -5.85 13.86 -18.15
N GLY A 212 -5.31 12.69 -18.49
CA GLY A 212 -3.93 12.31 -18.24
C GLY A 212 -3.66 11.52 -16.96
N GLY A 213 -4.65 11.35 -16.08
CA GLY A 213 -4.49 10.49 -14.90
C GLY A 213 -4.18 9.05 -15.29
N GLY A 214 -3.21 8.42 -14.62
CA GLY A 214 -2.91 7.00 -14.78
C GLY A 214 -3.89 6.11 -14.00
N TRP A 215 -4.25 4.96 -14.54
CA TRP A 215 -5.13 3.96 -13.90
C TRP A 215 -5.08 2.62 -14.63
N TRP A 216 -5.78 1.62 -14.09
CA TRP A 216 -6.10 0.38 -14.79
C TRP A 216 -7.35 0.59 -15.65
N TYR A 217 -7.15 0.73 -16.96
CA TYR A 217 -8.23 0.98 -17.92
C TYR A 217 -8.61 -0.31 -18.66
N ALA A 218 -9.90 -0.63 -18.68
CA ALA A 218 -10.50 -1.64 -19.54
C ALA A 218 -11.06 -0.94 -20.80
N SER A 219 -12.39 -0.94 -21.01
CA SER A 219 -13.04 0.08 -21.85
C SER A 219 -13.14 1.41 -21.11
N CYS A 220 -12.00 1.95 -20.71
CA CYS A 220 -11.84 2.96 -19.66
C CYS A 220 -12.27 2.41 -18.28
N SER A 221 -12.87 3.22 -17.40
CA SER A 221 -13.29 2.79 -16.06
C SER A 221 -14.59 3.47 -15.63
N ASP A 222 -15.36 2.82 -14.76
CA ASP A 222 -16.57 3.39 -14.14
C ASP A 222 -16.24 4.37 -12.99
N ILE A 223 -14.95 4.48 -12.63
CA ILE A 223 -14.41 5.46 -11.70
C ILE A 223 -13.20 6.15 -12.30
N LYS A 224 -13.02 7.44 -11.98
CA LYS A 224 -11.88 8.24 -12.44
C LYS A 224 -11.16 8.87 -11.25
N PRO A 225 -10.46 8.09 -10.42
CA PRO A 225 -9.95 8.59 -9.15
C PRO A 225 -8.67 9.42 -9.32
N THR A 226 -8.02 9.36 -10.49
CA THR A 226 -6.84 10.14 -10.85
C THR A 226 -7.13 11.32 -11.78
N ALA A 227 -8.41 11.54 -12.13
CA ALA A 227 -8.79 12.73 -12.89
C ALA A 227 -8.63 14.01 -12.04
N PRO A 228 -8.54 15.20 -12.68
CA PRO A 228 -8.50 16.48 -11.98
C PRO A 228 -9.71 16.69 -11.05
N LEU A 229 -9.47 17.31 -9.88
CA LEU A 229 -10.53 17.85 -9.04
C LEU A 229 -10.86 19.29 -9.47
N THR A 230 -12.13 19.65 -9.42
CA THR A 230 -12.61 21.04 -9.54
C THR A 230 -13.25 21.44 -8.24
N SER A 231 -13.13 22.72 -7.95
CA SER A 231 -13.66 23.37 -6.75
C SER A 231 -15.19 23.46 -6.68
N SER A 232 -15.94 22.99 -7.69
CA SER A 232 -17.38 23.33 -7.82
C SER A 232 -18.34 22.16 -7.96
N GLY A 233 -17.86 20.90 -7.89
CA GLY A 233 -18.72 19.71 -7.97
C GLY A 233 -19.54 19.59 -9.28
N ARG A 234 -19.23 20.39 -10.32
CA ARG A 234 -19.91 20.34 -11.62
C ARG A 234 -19.34 19.21 -12.46
N LEU A 235 -20.20 18.33 -12.98
CA LEU A 235 -19.89 17.11 -13.76
C LEU A 235 -19.04 17.30 -15.05
N ASN A 236 -18.50 18.48 -15.29
CA ASN A 236 -17.73 18.80 -16.47
C ASN A 236 -16.25 18.53 -16.14
N THR A 237 -15.83 17.28 -16.38
CA THR A 237 -14.43 16.83 -16.35
C THR A 237 -13.83 16.67 -14.93
N LEU A 238 -14.42 15.76 -14.14
CA LEU A 238 -14.13 15.60 -12.71
C LEU A 238 -13.91 14.15 -12.27
N MET A 239 -13.20 13.99 -11.15
CA MET A 239 -13.23 12.80 -10.30
C MET A 239 -14.69 12.40 -9.99
N THR A 240 -15.19 11.40 -10.70
CA THR A 240 -16.59 10.93 -10.62
C THR A 240 -16.65 9.41 -10.59
N MET A 241 -17.72 8.88 -10.00
CA MET A 241 -18.03 7.45 -10.01
C MET A 241 -19.53 7.19 -9.98
N TRP A 242 -19.91 5.92 -10.11
CA TRP A 242 -21.26 5.45 -9.79
C TRP A 242 -21.48 5.41 -8.28
N TRP A 243 -22.39 6.27 -7.82
CA TRP A 243 -22.65 6.46 -6.40
C TRP A 243 -23.62 5.43 -5.82
N THR A 244 -24.62 5.02 -6.61
CA THR A 244 -25.71 4.15 -6.20
C THR A 244 -25.59 2.74 -6.76
N THR A 245 -26.14 1.76 -6.04
CA THR A 245 -26.25 0.36 -6.48
C THR A 245 -27.39 0.14 -7.49
N SER A 246 -28.31 1.10 -7.62
CA SER A 246 -29.47 1.05 -8.50
C SER A 246 -29.44 2.26 -9.45
N PHE A 247 -29.21 1.98 -10.73
CA PHE A 247 -29.01 2.90 -11.86
C PHE A 247 -27.77 3.82 -11.77
N PRO A 248 -27.01 4.01 -12.87
CA PRO A 248 -25.80 4.81 -12.86
C PRO A 248 -26.13 6.31 -12.72
N GLN A 249 -25.96 6.84 -11.51
CA GLN A 249 -25.87 8.28 -11.27
C GLN A 249 -24.40 8.66 -11.04
N TRP A 250 -23.87 9.44 -11.98
CA TRP A 250 -22.53 10.01 -11.85
C TRP A 250 -22.53 11.05 -10.76
N THR A 251 -21.66 10.86 -9.77
CA THR A 251 -21.50 11.80 -8.65
C THR A 251 -20.08 12.31 -8.64
N SER A 252 -19.94 13.64 -8.50
CA SER A 252 -18.66 14.29 -8.27
C SER A 252 -18.23 14.09 -6.84
N LEU A 253 -16.96 13.70 -6.68
CA LEU A 253 -16.41 13.34 -5.39
C LEU A 253 -15.57 14.49 -4.84
N LYS A 254 -15.75 14.75 -3.55
CA LYS A 254 -14.93 15.66 -2.75
C LYS A 254 -13.69 14.96 -2.19
N GLU A 255 -13.81 13.68 -1.86
CA GLU A 255 -12.73 12.85 -1.34
C GLU A 255 -12.83 11.43 -1.91
N VAL A 256 -11.70 10.83 -2.25
CA VAL A 256 -11.61 9.38 -2.52
C VAL A 256 -10.34 8.81 -1.92
N ARG A 257 -10.48 7.65 -1.27
CA ARG A 257 -9.37 6.92 -0.67
C ARG A 257 -9.43 5.46 -1.09
N PHE A 258 -8.35 4.96 -1.64
CA PHE A 258 -8.15 3.52 -1.79
C PHE A 258 -7.10 3.04 -0.81
N MET A 259 -7.43 1.96 -0.13
CA MET A 259 -6.60 1.40 0.92
C MET A 259 -6.72 -0.12 0.94
N PHE A 260 -5.69 -0.80 1.43
CA PHE A 260 -5.69 -2.25 1.49
C PHE A 260 -5.08 -2.75 2.80
N ARG A 261 -5.41 -3.98 3.15
CA ARG A 261 -4.83 -4.70 4.28
C ARG A 261 -4.85 -6.20 4.04
N PRO A 262 -4.03 -6.99 4.77
CA PRO A 262 -4.14 -8.45 4.75
C PRO A 262 -5.56 -8.93 5.11
N GLN A 263 -6.05 -9.93 4.38
CA GLN A 263 -7.38 -10.50 4.59
C GLN A 263 -7.47 -11.22 5.95
N GLU A 264 -6.46 -12.03 6.25
CA GLU A 264 -6.30 -12.67 7.55
C GLU A 264 -5.56 -11.74 8.49
N ARG A 265 -6.15 -11.49 9.66
CA ARG A 265 -5.45 -10.76 10.70
C ARG A 265 -4.36 -11.64 11.29
N SER A 266 -3.18 -11.05 11.43
CA SER A 266 -2.05 -11.68 12.11
C SER A 266 -2.50 -12.27 13.46
N GLU A 267 -2.03 -13.46 13.82
CA GLU A 267 -2.30 -14.04 15.15
C GLU A 267 -1.84 -13.11 16.29
N PHE A 268 -0.90 -12.21 16.00
CA PHE A 268 -0.42 -11.18 16.91
C PHE A 268 -1.38 -9.99 17.11
N CYS A 269 -2.54 -9.99 16.42
CA CYS A 269 -3.59 -8.97 16.55
C CYS A 269 -4.71 -9.38 17.53
N MET A 270 -4.55 -10.48 18.30
CA MET A 270 -5.51 -10.96 19.30
C MET A 270 -5.47 -10.19 20.62
#